data_AF-A0A519E1I5-F1
#
_entry.id   AF-A0A519E1I5-F1
#
_cell.length_a   1.000
_cell.length_b   1.000
_cell.length_c   1.000
_cell.angle_alpha   90.00
_cell.angle_beta   90.00
_cell.angle_gamma   90.00
#
_symmetry.space_group_name_H-M   'P 1'
#
loop_
_entity.id
_entity.type
_entity.pdbx_description
1 polymer ?
#
loop_
_entity_poly.entity_id
_entity_poly.type
_entity_poly.pdbx_seq_one_letter_code
_entity_poly.pdbx_strand_id
1 'polypeptide(L)'
;MQSFFAKSFGGLNASYYLRHFLFGAAFGTLMLYVGGNAPGGLFAKPGLIIYVAINTLLYPYSRFVYESIVGYVMGTNVFFVNALLMLFVKAMTMLICWTMAIFVAPLGLGYLYWRNSRASAD
;
A
#
# COMPACT_ATOMS: atom_id res chain seq x y z
N MET A 1 -16.06 -2.14 24.29
CA MET A 1 -15.12 -1.15 23.71
C MET A 1 -13.97 -1.88 23.02
N GLN A 2 -14.27 -2.70 22.00
CA GLN A 2 -13.23 -3.31 21.17
C GLN A 2 -12.81 -2.28 20.11
N SER A 3 -11.52 -1.97 20.14
CA SER A 3 -10.90 -0.70 19.79
C SER A 3 -11.12 -0.26 18.35
N PHE A 4 -11.13 1.05 18.11
CA PHE A 4 -11.06 1.69 16.78
C PHE A 4 -10.04 1.02 15.84
N PHE A 5 -8.95 0.50 16.40
CA PHE A 5 -7.96 -0.31 15.68
C PHE A 5 -8.51 -1.61 15.09
N ALA A 6 -9.37 -2.36 15.79
CA ALA A 6 -10.01 -3.56 15.23
C ALA A 6 -10.95 -3.20 14.06
N LYS A 7 -11.60 -2.03 14.12
CA LYS A 7 -12.48 -1.54 13.04
C LYS A 7 -11.75 -0.85 11.89
N SER A 8 -10.53 -0.36 12.04
CA SER A 8 -9.76 0.23 10.92
C SER A 8 -8.72 -0.73 10.33
N PHE A 9 -8.15 -1.63 11.14
CA PHE A 9 -7.09 -2.57 10.75
C PHE A 9 -7.59 -4.02 10.62
N GLY A 10 -8.70 -4.40 11.27
CA GLY A 10 -9.21 -5.78 11.27
C GLY A 10 -10.06 -6.18 10.06
N GLY A 11 -10.28 -5.27 9.10
CA GLY A 11 -11.05 -5.55 7.87
C GLY A 11 -10.22 -6.11 6.71
N LEU A 12 -8.88 -6.16 6.84
CA LEU A 12 -7.96 -6.69 5.83
C LEU A 12 -7.51 -8.10 6.23
N ASN A 13 -7.47 -9.04 5.30
CA ASN A 13 -6.88 -10.36 5.54
C ASN A 13 -5.41 -10.18 5.95
N ALA A 14 -5.04 -10.63 7.15
CA ALA A 14 -3.69 -10.42 7.70
C ALA A 14 -2.57 -10.95 6.79
N SER A 15 -2.83 -12.03 6.06
CA SER A 15 -1.88 -12.58 5.07
C SER A 15 -1.65 -11.62 3.90
N TYR A 16 -2.69 -10.92 3.46
CA TYR A 16 -2.62 -9.93 2.39
C TYR A 16 -1.86 -8.68 2.84
N TYR A 17 -2.15 -8.17 4.05
CA TYR A 17 -1.44 -7.04 4.64
C TYR A 17 0.06 -7.32 4.74
N LEU A 18 0.44 -8.48 5.29
CA LEU A 18 1.84 -8.85 5.48
C LEU A 18 2.59 -8.97 4.15
N ARG A 19 1.98 -9.57 3.13
CA ARG A 19 2.60 -9.68 1.79
C ARG A 19 2.91 -8.30 1.22
N HIS A 20 1.94 -7.40 1.22
CA HIS A 20 2.15 -6.06 0.68
C HIS A 20 3.10 -5.24 1.54
N PHE A 21 3.08 -5.39 2.86
CA PHE A 21 4.06 -4.76 3.74
C PHE A 21 5.49 -5.21 3.42
N LEU A 22 5.73 -6.52 3.20
CA LEU A 22 7.06 -7.03 2.82
C LEU A 22 7.53 -6.48 1.47
N PHE A 23 6.65 -6.38 0.47
CA PHE A 23 7.00 -5.75 -0.81
C PHE A 23 7.25 -4.25 -0.67
N GLY A 24 6.44 -3.54 0.13
CA GLY A 24 6.66 -2.12 0.44
C GLY A 24 7.99 -1.89 1.16
N ALA A 25 8.37 -2.80 2.07
CA ALA A 25 9.66 -2.76 2.75
C ALA A 25 10.82 -3.00 1.79
N ALA A 26 10.68 -3.93 0.83
CA ALA A 26 11.69 -4.15 -0.21
C ALA A 26 11.91 -2.91 -1.10
N PHE A 27 10.83 -2.20 -1.46
CA PHE A 27 10.96 -0.93 -2.16
C PHE A 27 11.59 0.16 -1.28
N GLY A 28 11.20 0.23 0.00
CA GLY A 28 11.78 1.16 0.96
C GLY A 28 13.28 0.96 1.18
N THR A 29 13.75 -0.28 1.33
CA THR A 29 15.18 -0.59 1.48
C THR A 29 15.96 -0.23 0.23
N LEU A 30 15.42 -0.51 -0.96
CA LEU A 30 16.03 -0.10 -2.23
C LEU A 30 16.13 1.44 -2.33
N MET A 31 15.10 2.16 -1.94
CA MET A 31 15.09 3.63 -1.93
C MET A 31 16.14 4.21 -0.98
N LEU A 32 16.30 3.63 0.22
CA LEU A 32 17.31 4.03 1.20
C LEU A 32 18.73 3.69 0.74
N TYR A 33 18.92 2.55 0.07
CA TYR A 33 20.21 2.18 -0.52
C TYR A 33 20.64 3.18 -1.59
N VAL A 34 19.74 3.55 -2.50
CA VAL A 34 20.02 4.57 -3.53
C VAL A 34 20.29 5.93 -2.88
N GLY A 35 19.47 6.33 -1.90
CA GLY A 35 19.65 7.59 -1.18
C GLY A 35 20.94 7.68 -0.36
N GLY A 36 21.43 6.55 0.15
CA GLY A 36 22.68 6.45 0.91
C GLY A 36 23.94 6.53 0.04
N ASN A 37 23.85 6.17 -1.24
CA ASN A 37 24.95 6.32 -2.21
C ASN A 37 25.05 7.74 -2.81
N ALA A 38 24.09 8.62 -2.52
CA ALA A 38 24.13 10.01 -2.98
C ALA A 38 25.12 10.87 -2.16
N PRO A 39 25.69 11.95 -2.74
CA PRO A 39 26.58 12.86 -2.01
C PRO A 39 25.92 13.36 -0.72
N GLY A 40 26.64 13.27 0.40
CA GLY A 40 26.16 13.61 1.74
C GLY A 40 25.69 12.41 2.59
N GLY A 41 25.50 11.22 2.02
CA GLY A 41 25.13 10.02 2.77
C GLY A 41 23.67 10.02 3.28
N LEU A 42 23.26 8.90 3.89
CA LEU A 42 21.88 8.67 4.32
C LEU A 42 21.46 9.55 5.51
N PHE A 43 22.37 9.77 6.46
CA PHE A 43 22.12 10.57 7.67
C PHE A 43 21.97 12.08 7.40
N ALA A 44 22.44 12.57 6.25
CA ALA A 44 22.21 13.96 5.83
C ALA A 44 20.79 14.21 5.28
N LYS A 45 19.98 13.15 5.08
CA LYS A 45 18.63 13.25 4.51
C LYS A 45 17.58 12.60 5.41
N PRO A 46 17.36 13.09 6.66
CA PRO A 46 16.38 12.51 7.57
C PRO A 46 14.95 12.53 7.00
N GLY A 47 14.63 13.51 6.15
CA GLY A 47 13.34 13.57 5.45
C GLY A 47 13.06 12.36 4.54
N LEU A 48 14.09 11.77 3.91
CA LEU A 48 13.95 10.58 3.08
C LEU A 48 13.59 9.36 3.94
N ILE A 49 14.21 9.22 5.10
CA ILE A 49 13.96 8.11 6.04
C ILE A 49 12.52 8.17 6.54
N ILE A 50 12.06 9.35 6.96
CA ILE A 50 10.69 9.56 7.44
C ILE A 50 9.69 9.27 6.30
N TYR A 51 9.95 9.78 5.10
CA TYR A 51 9.09 9.51 3.93
C TYR A 51 8.99 8.02 3.62
N VAL A 52 10.11 7.29 3.59
CA VAL A 52 10.14 5.85 3.35
C VAL A 52 9.38 5.09 4.43
N ALA A 53 9.58 5.43 5.71
CA ALA A 53 8.90 4.78 6.81
C ALA A 53 7.37 4.96 6.73
N ILE A 54 6.91 6.18 6.48
CA ILE A 54 5.49 6.49 6.34
C ILE A 54 4.89 5.76 5.13
N ASN A 55 5.51 5.86 3.94
CA ASN A 55 4.97 5.19 2.75
C ASN A 55 4.97 3.67 2.89
N THR A 56 5.98 3.07 3.53
CA THR A 56 6.03 1.63 3.76
C THR A 56 4.89 1.16 4.66
N LEU A 57 4.55 1.93 5.70
CA LEU A 57 3.43 1.63 6.59
C LEU A 57 2.06 1.86 5.92
N LEU A 58 1.95 2.90 5.08
CA LEU A 58 0.71 3.27 4.39
C LEU A 58 0.45 2.47 3.11
N TYR A 59 1.48 1.87 2.51
CA TYR A 59 1.42 1.11 1.27
C TYR A 59 0.34 0.02 1.21
N PRO A 60 0.19 -0.87 2.22
CA PRO A 60 -0.86 -1.90 2.18
C PRO A 60 -2.28 -1.30 2.06
N TYR A 61 -2.52 -0.11 2.60
CA TYR A 61 -3.82 0.58 2.49
C TYR A 61 -4.03 1.19 1.11
N SER A 62 -3.01 1.87 0.57
CA SER A 62 -3.03 2.41 -0.79
C SER A 62 -3.31 1.31 -1.82
N ARG A 63 -2.67 0.15 -1.64
CA ARG A 63 -2.86 -1.02 -2.51
C ARG A 63 -4.28 -1.58 -2.43
N PHE A 64 -4.84 -1.66 -1.24
CA PHE A 64 -6.22 -2.11 -1.05
C PHE A 64 -7.22 -1.22 -1.80
N VAL A 65 -7.04 0.11 -1.77
CA VAL A 65 -7.88 1.05 -2.52
C VAL A 65 -7.74 0.81 -4.02
N TYR A 66 -6.50 0.70 -4.51
CA TYR A 66 -6.24 0.44 -5.93
C TYR A 66 -6.93 -0.86 -6.40
N GLU A 67 -6.78 -1.95 -5.65
CA GLU A 67 -7.41 -3.22 -6.03
C GLU A 67 -8.93 -3.18 -5.93
N SER A 68 -9.48 -2.40 -4.99
CA SER A 68 -10.94 -2.16 -4.92
C SER A 68 -11.45 -1.41 -6.16
N ILE A 69 -10.72 -0.40 -6.64
CA ILE A 69 -11.08 0.36 -7.84
C ILE A 69 -10.92 -0.51 -9.09
N VAL A 70 -9.79 -1.21 -9.24
CA VAL A 70 -9.56 -2.07 -10.41
C VAL A 70 -10.56 -3.21 -10.44
N GLY A 71 -10.88 -3.82 -9.29
CA GLY A 71 -11.92 -4.84 -9.19
C GLY A 71 -13.30 -4.31 -9.57
N TYR A 72 -13.63 -3.07 -9.21
CA TYR A 72 -14.87 -2.43 -9.62
C TYR A 72 -14.92 -2.16 -11.14
N VAL A 73 -13.81 -1.69 -11.72
CA VAL A 73 -13.73 -1.35 -13.15
C VAL A 73 -13.67 -2.58 -14.05
N MET A 74 -12.86 -3.59 -13.69
CA MET A 74 -12.69 -4.80 -14.49
C MET A 74 -13.81 -5.82 -14.24
N GLY A 75 -14.45 -5.80 -13.08
CA GLY A 75 -15.47 -6.78 -12.70
C GLY A 75 -14.93 -8.21 -12.70
N THR A 76 -15.72 -9.14 -13.24
CA THR A 76 -15.39 -10.56 -13.38
C THR A 76 -14.62 -10.91 -14.67
N ASN A 77 -14.17 -9.91 -15.44
CA ASN A 77 -13.48 -10.15 -16.70
C ASN A 77 -12.04 -10.64 -16.47
N VAL A 78 -11.66 -11.71 -17.18
CA VAL A 78 -10.30 -12.26 -17.15
C VAL A 78 -9.58 -11.87 -18.43
N PHE A 79 -8.56 -11.01 -18.31
CA PHE A 79 -7.72 -10.62 -19.44
C PHE A 79 -6.54 -11.58 -19.57
N PHE A 80 -6.42 -12.25 -20.71
CA PHE A 80 -5.26 -13.07 -21.04
C PHE A 80 -4.22 -12.21 -21.75
N VAL A 81 -3.11 -11.95 -21.06
CA VAL A 81 -2.02 -11.09 -21.55
C VAL A 81 -0.69 -11.79 -21.29
N ASN A 82 0.35 -11.45 -22.06
CA ASN A 82 1.69 -11.99 -21.87
C ASN A 82 2.14 -11.83 -20.40
N ALA A 83 2.65 -12.91 -19.81
CA ALA A 83 3.07 -12.94 -18.40
C ALA A 83 4.08 -11.85 -18.05
N LEU A 84 5.02 -11.54 -18.97
CA LEU A 84 6.01 -10.49 -18.75
C LEU A 84 5.35 -9.11 -18.65
N LEU A 85 4.41 -8.81 -19.55
CA LEU A 85 3.67 -7.55 -19.57
C LEU A 85 2.78 -7.44 -18.32
N MET A 86 2.08 -8.52 -17.96
CA MET A 86 1.25 -8.56 -16.75
C MET A 86 2.07 -8.25 -15.49
N LEU A 87 3.24 -8.89 -15.35
CA LEU A 87 4.11 -8.72 -14.20
C LEU A 87 4.72 -7.31 -14.16
N PHE A 88 5.09 -6.76 -15.33
CA PHE A 88 5.57 -5.39 -15.45
C PHE A 88 4.53 -4.35 -15.01
N VAL A 89 3.30 -4.44 -15.52
CA VAL A 89 2.20 -3.54 -15.11
C VAL A 89 1.92 -3.69 -13.62
N LYS A 90 1.96 -4.92 -13.09
CA LYS A 90 1.77 -5.18 -11.67
C LYS A 90 2.87 -4.53 -10.82
N ALA A 91 4.13 -4.60 -11.25
CA ALA A 91 5.24 -3.94 -10.57
C ALA A 91 5.15 -2.40 -10.65
N MET A 92 4.80 -1.85 -11.83
CA MET A 92 4.62 -0.40 -12.01
C MET A 92 3.51 0.14 -11.12
N THR A 93 2.37 -0.55 -11.06
CA THR A 93 1.25 -0.16 -10.19
C THR A 93 1.60 -0.28 -8.71
N MET A 94 2.42 -1.28 -8.31
CA MET A 94 2.96 -1.36 -6.95
C MET A 94 3.82 -0.13 -6.60
N LEU A 95 4.72 0.28 -7.50
CA LEU A 95 5.57 1.46 -7.30
C LEU A 95 4.75 2.75 -7.19
N ILE A 96 3.78 2.94 -8.09
CA ILE A 96 2.89 4.12 -8.07
C ILE A 96 2.13 4.19 -6.74
N CYS A 97 1.49 3.08 -6.34
CA CYS A 97 0.78 2.98 -5.06
C CYS A 97 1.68 3.25 -3.85
N TRP A 98 2.97 2.88 -3.92
CA TRP A 98 3.94 3.14 -2.87
C TRP A 98 4.35 4.61 -2.80
N THR A 99 4.64 5.26 -3.94
CA THR A 99 4.99 6.69 -3.96
C THR A 99 3.82 7.62 -3.59
N MET A 100 2.60 7.22 -3.92
CA MET A 100 1.37 7.96 -3.64
C MET A 100 0.67 7.50 -2.35
N ALA A 101 1.31 6.66 -1.53
CA ALA A 101 0.65 6.05 -0.38
C ALA A 101 0.12 7.10 0.62
N ILE A 102 0.85 8.21 0.81
CA ILE A 102 0.42 9.32 1.68
C ILE A 102 -0.94 9.91 1.26
N PHE A 103 -1.23 9.98 -0.03
CA PHE A 103 -2.50 10.56 -0.54
C PHE A 103 -3.63 9.53 -0.63
N VAL A 104 -3.30 8.29 -1.01
CA VAL A 104 -4.31 7.25 -1.28
C VAL A 104 -4.70 6.49 -0.01
N ALA A 105 -3.78 6.32 0.96
CA ALA A 105 -4.06 5.58 2.19
C ALA A 105 -5.15 6.22 3.08
N PRO A 106 -5.26 7.55 3.24
CA PRO A 106 -6.36 8.17 3.98
C PRO A 106 -7.74 7.78 3.44
N LEU A 107 -7.87 7.67 2.10
CA LEU A 107 -9.11 7.22 1.45
C LEU A 107 -9.42 5.76 1.82
N GLY A 108 -8.40 4.90 1.85
CA GLY A 108 -8.53 3.50 2.25
C GLY A 108 -8.93 3.31 3.70
N LEU A 109 -8.31 4.06 4.60
CA LEU A 109 -8.64 4.06 6.03
C LEU A 109 -10.07 4.57 6.29
N GLY A 110 -10.49 5.65 5.60
CA GLY A 110 -11.85 6.16 5.67
C GLY A 110 -12.88 5.15 5.17
N TYR A 111 -12.60 4.46 4.06
CA TYR A 111 -13.47 3.43 3.51
C TYR A 111 -13.61 2.21 4.44
N LEU A 112 -12.48 1.72 4.99
CA LEU A 112 -12.48 0.63 5.98
C LEU A 112 -13.26 0.99 7.24
N TYR A 113 -13.12 2.21 7.73
CA TYR A 113 -13.85 2.70 8.90
C TYR A 113 -15.36 2.72 8.66
N TRP A 114 -15.82 3.20 7.51
CA TRP A 114 -17.24 3.23 7.16
C TRP A 114 -17.82 1.81 6.99
N ARG A 115 -17.08 0.91 6.32
CA ARG A 115 -17.50 -0.49 6.13
C ARG A 115 -17.65 -1.23 7.45
N ASN A 116 -16.67 -1.12 8.34
CA ASN A 116 -16.70 -1.82 9.63
C ASN A 116 -17.67 -1.19 10.63
N SER A 117 -18.00 0.10 10.48
CA SER A 117 -19.07 0.73 11.26
C SER A 117 -20.45 0.18 10.92
N ARG A 118 -20.71 -0.16 9.65
CA ARG A 118 -21.96 -0.82 9.23
C ARG A 118 -22.03 -2.28 9.64
N ALA A 119 -20.93 -3.03 9.50
CA ALA A 119 -20.87 -4.45 9.92
C ALA A 119 -20.98 -4.68 11.44
N SER A 120 -20.96 -3.62 12.26
CA SER A 120 -21.18 -3.70 13.72
C SER A 120 -22.59 -3.22 14.15
N ALA A 121 -23.44 -2.85 13.20
CA ALA A 121 -24.80 -2.33 13.47
C ALA A 121 -25.89 -3.40 13.25
N ASP A 122 -25.51 -4.58 12.76
CA ASP A 122 -26.31 -5.81 12.68
C ASP A 122 -25.82 -6.81 13.76
#